data_AF-A0AAJ7T112-F1
#
_entry.id   AF-A0AAJ7T112-F1
#
_cell.length_a   1.000
_cell.length_b   1.000
_cell.length_c   1.000
_cell.angle_alpha   90.00
_cell.angle_beta   90.00
_cell.angle_gamma   90.00
#
_symmetry.space_group_name_H-M   'P 1'
#
loop_
_entity.id
_entity.type
_entity.pdbx_description
1 polymer ?
#
loop_
_entity_poly.entity_id
_entity_poly.type
_entity_poly.pdbx_seq_one_letter_code
_entity_poly.pdbx_strand_id
1 'polypeptide(L)'
;MEGTDRSEKNVIENAIQEFQRKTCVHFIPRIRELDYINFQALDGSWSFLGKKGGAQSVSLEPGKVTKGTVLHELMHALGFHHEHCRSDRDQHIKVHEDNVEEADLCQFKRLESSDRVYGLPYDFDSILHYSR
;
A
#
# COMPACT_ATOMS: atom_id res chain seq x y z
N MET A 1 -0.33 -16.56 4.89
CA MET A 1 -1.06 -16.07 6.09
C MET A 1 -0.67 -16.89 7.31
N GLU A 2 0.64 -17.04 7.54
CA GLU A 2 1.15 -17.63 8.79
C GLU A 2 1.13 -16.56 9.87
N GLY A 3 0.75 -16.93 11.10
CA GLY A 3 0.70 -16.01 12.25
C GLY A 3 -0.52 -15.08 12.33
N THR A 4 -1.33 -14.96 11.29
CA THR A 4 -2.52 -14.10 11.27
C THR A 4 -3.71 -14.71 12.03
N ASP A 5 -4.39 -13.93 12.87
CA ASP A 5 -5.58 -14.37 13.62
C ASP A 5 -6.76 -14.69 12.67
N ARG A 6 -7.71 -15.52 13.13
CA ARG A 6 -8.88 -15.92 12.31
C ARG A 6 -9.76 -14.72 11.94
N SER A 7 -9.93 -13.75 12.83
CA SER A 7 -10.72 -12.56 12.55
C SER A 7 -10.04 -11.68 11.50
N GLU A 8 -8.72 -11.53 11.59
CA GLU A 8 -7.90 -10.77 10.65
C GLU A 8 -7.85 -11.43 9.27
N LYS A 9 -7.82 -12.77 9.19
CA LYS A 9 -7.95 -13.50 7.91
C LYS A 9 -9.25 -13.13 7.18
N ASN A 10 -10.37 -13.05 7.90
CA ASN A 10 -11.63 -12.62 7.31
C ASN A 10 -11.55 -11.15 6.82
N VAL A 11 -10.86 -10.26 7.55
CA VAL A 11 -10.66 -8.87 7.12
C VAL A 11 -9.86 -8.82 5.81
N ILE A 12 -8.79 -9.61 5.71
CA ILE A 12 -7.95 -9.71 4.50
C ILE A 12 -8.78 -10.23 3.31
N GLU A 13 -9.52 -11.33 3.51
CA GLU A 13 -10.37 -11.91 2.47
C GLU A 13 -11.45 -10.94 1.99
N ASN A 14 -12.11 -10.23 2.91
CA ASN A 14 -13.12 -9.21 2.56
C ASN A 14 -12.50 -8.03 1.79
N ALA A 15 -11.31 -7.56 2.19
CA ALA A 15 -10.59 -6.51 1.48
C ALA A 15 -10.22 -6.95 0.06
N ILE A 16 -9.70 -8.16 -0.11
CA ILE A 16 -9.41 -8.76 -1.42
C ILE A 16 -10.68 -8.79 -2.27
N GLN A 17 -11.79 -9.31 -1.74
CA GLN A 17 -13.05 -9.37 -2.48
C GLN A 17 -13.55 -7.99 -2.91
N GLU A 18 -13.44 -6.97 -2.05
CA GLU A 18 -13.80 -5.61 -2.41
C GLU A 18 -12.91 -5.06 -3.53
N PHE A 19 -11.60 -5.29 -3.46
CA PHE A 19 -10.65 -4.88 -4.49
C PHE A 19 -11.01 -5.48 -5.84
N GLN A 20 -11.29 -6.78 -5.88
CA GLN A 20 -11.66 -7.51 -7.09
C GLN A 20 -13.01 -7.07 -7.66
N ARG A 21 -13.96 -6.70 -6.80
CA ARG A 21 -15.29 -6.23 -7.25
C ARG A 21 -15.23 -4.83 -7.88
N LYS A 22 -14.28 -4.00 -7.46
CA LYS A 22 -14.16 -2.59 -7.89
C LYS A 22 -13.13 -2.37 -8.99
N THR A 23 -12.33 -3.38 -9.32
CA THR A 23 -11.23 -3.27 -10.29
C THR A 23 -11.18 -4.49 -11.19
N CYS A 24 -10.28 -4.51 -12.18
CA CYS A 24 -10.00 -5.70 -12.97
C CYS A 24 -8.94 -6.64 -12.35
N VAL A 25 -8.38 -6.27 -11.19
CA VAL A 25 -7.32 -7.03 -10.52
C VAL A 25 -7.94 -8.20 -9.76
N HIS A 26 -7.37 -9.39 -9.95
CA HIS A 26 -7.80 -10.62 -9.27
C HIS A 26 -6.65 -11.22 -8.48
N PHE A 27 -6.87 -11.46 -7.18
CA PHE A 27 -5.95 -12.14 -6.28
C PHE A 27 -6.42 -13.58 -6.09
N ILE A 28 -5.68 -14.51 -6.71
CA ILE A 28 -6.01 -15.93 -6.65
C ILE A 28 -5.13 -16.66 -5.63
N PRO A 29 -5.66 -17.67 -4.91
CA PRO A 29 -4.83 -18.53 -4.08
C PRO A 29 -3.72 -19.17 -4.92
N ARG A 30 -2.48 -19.03 -4.44
CA ARG A 30 -1.32 -19.59 -5.10
C ARG A 30 -1.42 -21.12 -5.17
N ILE A 31 -1.08 -21.68 -6.33
CA ILE A 31 -0.91 -23.12 -6.53
C ILE A 31 0.58 -23.42 -6.77
N ARG A 32 1.18 -22.81 -7.79
CA ARG A 32 2.58 -23.06 -8.24
C ARG A 32 3.29 -21.85 -8.82
N GLU A 33 2.65 -20.69 -8.78
CA GLU A 33 3.18 -19.44 -9.31
C GLU A 33 4.50 -19.11 -8.60
N LEU A 34 5.50 -18.73 -9.40
CA LEU A 34 6.82 -18.33 -8.90
C LEU A 34 6.71 -17.00 -8.14
N ASP A 35 5.96 -16.07 -8.71
CA ASP A 35 5.77 -14.74 -8.17
C ASP A 35 4.42 -14.67 -7.44
N TYR A 36 4.43 -14.29 -6.17
CA TYR A 36 3.21 -14.23 -5.36
C TYR A 36 3.37 -13.31 -4.17
N ILE A 37 2.23 -12.79 -3.71
CA ILE A 37 2.14 -12.05 -2.44
C ILE A 37 2.01 -13.06 -1.30
N ASN A 38 2.82 -12.88 -0.26
CA ASN A 38 2.74 -13.63 0.97
C ASN A 38 2.37 -12.70 2.13
N PHE A 39 1.11 -12.78 2.58
CA PHE A 39 0.66 -12.06 3.78
C PHE A 39 1.31 -12.65 5.04
N GLN A 40 1.96 -11.79 5.81
CA GLN A 40 2.66 -12.12 7.05
C GLN A 40 2.25 -11.19 8.18
N ALA A 41 2.19 -11.73 9.40
CA ALA A 41 2.00 -11.01 10.64
C ALA A 41 3.37 -10.56 11.19
N LEU A 42 3.83 -9.36 10.84
CA LEU A 42 5.12 -8.81 11.30
C LEU A 42 4.93 -7.43 11.96
N ASP A 43 6.02 -6.85 12.46
CA ASP A 43 6.02 -5.49 12.99
C ASP A 43 5.79 -4.46 11.87
N GLY A 44 4.81 -3.58 12.09
CA GLY A 44 4.33 -2.60 11.10
C GLY A 44 3.54 -3.20 9.92
N SER A 45 2.78 -2.34 9.25
CA SER A 45 2.12 -2.67 7.98
C SER A 45 2.90 -2.04 6.82
N TRP A 46 3.29 -2.87 5.86
CA TRP A 46 4.10 -2.44 4.73
C TRP A 46 4.08 -3.46 3.60
N SER A 47 4.44 -3.01 2.41
CA SER A 47 4.51 -3.82 1.19
C SER A 47 5.63 -3.33 0.29
N PHE A 48 6.18 -4.24 -0.52
CA PHE A 48 7.07 -3.83 -1.61
C PHE A 48 6.29 -3.11 -2.70
N LEU A 49 6.92 -2.11 -3.32
CA LEU A 49 6.35 -1.42 -4.47
C LEU A 49 6.44 -2.28 -5.73
N GLY A 50 5.28 -2.68 -6.24
CA GLY A 50 5.13 -3.46 -7.48
C GLY A 50 5.63 -4.90 -7.36
N LYS A 51 5.70 -5.57 -8.52
CA LYS A 51 6.16 -6.96 -8.64
C LYS A 51 7.68 -7.03 -8.51
N LYS A 52 8.17 -7.67 -7.45
CA LYS A 52 9.62 -7.86 -7.19
C LYS A 52 10.20 -9.10 -7.88
N GLY A 53 9.37 -10.10 -8.13
CA GLY A 53 9.79 -11.44 -8.54
C GLY A 53 10.00 -12.36 -7.32
N GLY A 54 9.59 -13.62 -7.45
CA GLY A 54 9.54 -14.58 -6.34
C GLY A 54 8.44 -14.28 -5.32
N ALA A 55 8.58 -14.88 -4.13
CA ALA A 55 7.73 -14.57 -2.99
C ALA A 55 8.02 -13.15 -2.49
N GLN A 56 6.99 -12.29 -2.41
CA GLN A 56 7.13 -10.97 -1.79
C GLN A 56 6.17 -10.82 -0.62
N SER A 57 6.69 -10.31 0.49
CA SER A 57 5.90 -10.12 1.71
C SER A 57 4.98 -8.90 1.60
N VAL A 58 3.78 -9.06 2.13
CA VAL A 58 2.92 -7.97 2.58
C VAL A 58 2.76 -8.15 4.09
N SER A 59 3.32 -7.23 4.85
CA SER A 59 3.19 -7.22 6.30
C SER A 59 1.91 -6.54 6.72
N LEU A 60 1.19 -7.17 7.64
CA LEU A 60 0.04 -6.61 8.32
C LEU A 60 0.28 -6.72 9.81
N GLU A 61 0.28 -5.58 10.50
CA GLU A 61 0.60 -5.55 11.93
C GLU A 61 -0.50 -6.25 12.76
N PRO A 62 -0.14 -7.27 13.56
CA PRO A 62 -1.10 -7.99 14.39
C PRO A 62 -1.88 -7.08 15.33
N GLY A 63 -3.19 -7.27 15.42
CA GLY A 63 -4.10 -6.47 16.24
C GLY A 63 -4.49 -5.11 15.64
N LYS A 64 -3.92 -4.72 14.50
CA LYS A 64 -4.23 -3.46 13.81
C LYS A 64 -4.72 -3.65 12.36
N VAL A 65 -5.02 -4.89 11.97
CA VAL A 65 -5.45 -5.21 10.60
C VAL A 65 -6.85 -4.67 10.34
N THR A 66 -6.93 -3.63 9.51
CA THR A 66 -8.21 -3.09 9.03
C THR A 66 -8.36 -3.34 7.53
N LYS A 67 -9.60 -3.26 7.03
CA LYS A 67 -9.87 -3.33 5.58
C LYS A 67 -9.08 -2.25 4.83
N GLY A 68 -9.00 -1.04 5.38
CA GLY A 68 -8.25 0.07 4.78
C GLY A 68 -6.76 -0.24 4.66
N THR A 69 -6.15 -0.74 5.75
CA THR A 69 -4.75 -1.16 5.77
C THR A 69 -4.46 -2.21 4.71
N VAL A 70 -5.29 -3.26 4.59
CA VAL A 70 -5.08 -4.31 3.58
C VAL A 70 -5.18 -3.74 2.16
N LEU A 71 -6.17 -2.89 1.88
CA LEU A 71 -6.31 -2.25 0.57
C LEU A 71 -5.11 -1.34 0.25
N HIS A 72 -4.60 -0.59 1.23
CA HIS A 72 -3.41 0.25 1.09
C HIS A 72 -2.18 -0.57 0.70
N GLU A 73 -1.89 -1.64 1.43
CA GLU A 73 -0.72 -2.47 1.15
C GLU A 73 -0.82 -3.23 -0.18
N LEU A 74 -2.03 -3.61 -0.58
CA LEU A 74 -2.27 -4.19 -1.90
C LEU A 74 -2.03 -3.17 -3.03
N MET A 75 -2.39 -1.90 -2.85
CA MET A 75 -2.07 -0.84 -3.81
C MET A 75 -0.55 -0.67 -3.97
N HIS A 76 0.20 -0.72 -2.87
CA HIS A 76 1.67 -0.74 -2.93
C HIS A 76 2.19 -1.96 -3.70
N ALA A 77 1.67 -3.16 -3.44
CA ALA A 77 2.06 -4.38 -4.15
C ALA A 77 1.79 -4.29 -5.67
N LEU A 78 0.81 -3.49 -6.09
CA LEU A 78 0.50 -3.19 -7.49
C LEU A 78 1.38 -2.08 -8.09
N GLY A 79 2.17 -1.39 -7.27
CA GLY A 79 3.14 -0.38 -7.72
C GLY A 79 2.68 1.06 -7.56
N PHE A 80 1.63 1.31 -6.78
CA PHE A 80 1.22 2.67 -6.45
C PHE A 80 2.04 3.22 -5.28
N HIS A 81 2.54 4.44 -5.44
CA HIS A 81 3.23 5.18 -4.38
C HIS A 81 2.23 5.96 -3.55
N HIS A 82 2.65 6.48 -2.40
CA HIS A 82 1.83 7.41 -1.63
C HIS A 82 1.44 8.66 -2.42
N GLU A 83 0.24 9.17 -2.17
CA GLU A 83 -0.30 10.34 -2.87
C GLU A 83 0.56 11.59 -2.61
N HIS A 84 1.07 11.76 -1.39
CA HIS A 84 1.93 12.89 -1.01
C HIS A 84 3.33 12.84 -1.64
N CYS A 85 3.68 11.73 -2.31
CA CYS A 85 4.92 11.58 -3.06
C CYS A 85 4.77 11.98 -4.53
N ARG A 86 3.57 12.32 -5.02
CA ARG A 86 3.38 12.69 -6.43
C ARG A 86 4.26 13.89 -6.84
N SER A 87 4.70 13.87 -8.11
CA SER A 87 5.52 14.94 -8.71
C SER A 87 4.89 16.35 -8.62
N ASP A 88 3.57 16.46 -8.53
CA ASP A 88 2.81 17.70 -8.43
C ASP A 88 2.39 18.07 -6.99
N ARG A 89 2.78 17.29 -5.97
CA ARG A 89 2.27 17.43 -4.59
C ARG A 89 2.45 18.83 -3.99
N ASP A 90 3.50 19.56 -4.34
CA ASP A 90 3.77 20.91 -3.82
C ASP A 90 2.75 21.96 -4.30
N GLN A 91 1.91 21.63 -5.28
CA GLN A 91 0.76 22.46 -5.69
C GLN A 91 -0.46 22.26 -4.78
N HIS A 92 -0.45 21.24 -3.93
CA HIS A 92 -1.62 20.78 -3.16
C HIS A 92 -1.37 20.75 -1.66
N ILE A 93 -0.17 20.36 -1.24
CA ILE A 93 0.23 20.26 0.17
C ILE A 93 1.59 20.92 0.40
N LYS A 94 1.85 21.27 1.66
CA LYS A 94 3.16 21.68 2.14
C LYS A 94 3.67 20.65 3.14
N VAL A 95 4.84 20.07 2.89
CA VAL A 95 5.54 19.24 3.87
C VAL A 95 6.35 20.17 4.77
N HIS A 96 6.08 20.11 6.07
CA HIS A 96 6.85 20.83 7.08
C HIS A 96 7.99 19.92 7.54
N GLU A 97 9.08 19.86 6.76
CA GLU A 97 10.22 18.95 7.00
C GLU A 97 10.85 19.14 8.39
N ASP A 98 10.81 20.35 8.95
CA ASP A 98 11.27 20.64 10.32
C ASP A 98 10.51 19.86 11.41
N ASN A 99 9.32 19.32 11.09
CA ASN A 99 8.51 18.51 11.98
C ASN A 99 8.64 17.00 11.71
N VAL A 100 9.51 16.61 10.79
CA VAL A 100 9.72 15.20 10.40
C VAL A 100 11.02 14.72 11.02
N GLU A 101 11.00 13.53 11.62
CA GLU A 101 12.21 12.87 12.10
C GLU A 101 13.17 12.61 10.93
N GLU A 102 14.47 12.88 11.11
CA GLU A 102 15.47 12.80 10.03
C GLU A 102 15.46 11.44 9.31
N ALA A 103 15.22 10.35 10.06
CA ALA A 103 15.13 9.00 9.51
C ALA A 103 13.94 8.80 8.54
N ASP A 104 12.88 9.59 8.68
CA ASP A 104 11.63 9.48 7.93
C ASP A 104 11.53 10.48 6.77
N LEU A 105 12.44 11.45 6.65
CA LEU A 105 12.45 12.43 5.55
C LEU A 105 12.42 11.77 4.17
N CYS A 106 13.03 10.60 4.04
CA CYS A 106 13.01 9.85 2.77
C CYS A 106 11.60 9.42 2.33
N GLN A 107 10.65 9.27 3.24
CA GLN A 107 9.26 8.90 2.96
C GLN A 107 8.44 10.06 2.38
N PHE A 108 8.93 11.29 2.49
CA PHE A 108 8.29 12.51 1.96
C PHE A 108 8.91 12.98 0.65
N LYS A 109 9.88 12.23 0.12
CA LYS A 109 10.52 12.55 -1.16
C LYS A 109 9.52 12.44 -2.30
N ARG A 110 9.54 13.46 -3.14
CA ARG A 110 8.71 13.54 -4.33
C ARG A 110 9.25 12.60 -5.42
N LEU A 111 8.34 12.03 -6.19
CA LEU A 111 8.67 11.31 -7.41
C LEU A 111 9.10 12.31 -8.49
N GLU A 112 10.18 11.99 -9.20
CA GLU A 112 10.68 12.82 -10.30
C GLU A 112 9.81 12.73 -11.55
N SER A 113 9.22 11.56 -11.81
CA SER A 113 8.36 11.35 -12.98
C SER A 113 6.90 11.72 -12.71
N SER A 114 6.30 12.44 -13.67
CA SER A 114 4.87 12.74 -13.71
C SER A 114 4.01 11.57 -14.21
N ASP A 115 4.61 10.47 -14.67
CA ASP A 115 3.86 9.31 -15.19
C ASP A 115 2.93 8.68 -14.15
N ARG A 116 3.21 8.94 -12.87
CA ARG A 116 2.44 8.45 -11.71
C ARG A 116 1.28 9.36 -11.29
N VAL A 117 1.06 10.46 -12.00
CA VAL A 117 -0.13 11.32 -11.88
C VAL A 117 -1.30 10.71 -12.66
N TYR A 118 -1.02 9.90 -13.70
CA TYR A 118 -2.02 9.23 -14.55
C TYR A 118 -3.08 10.17 -15.14
N GLY A 119 -2.80 11.48 -15.23
CA GLY A 119 -3.75 12.50 -15.66
C GLY A 119 -4.91 12.74 -14.68
N LEU A 120 -4.83 12.23 -13.46
CA LEU A 120 -5.85 12.39 -12.42
C LEU A 120 -5.49 13.56 -11.48
N PRO A 121 -6.50 14.28 -10.95
CA PRO A 121 -6.26 15.30 -9.94
C PRO A 121 -5.64 14.69 -8.68
N TYR A 122 -5.00 15.52 -7.86
CA TYR A 122 -4.52 15.14 -6.55
C TYR A 122 -5.70 14.77 -5.64
N ASP A 123 -5.66 13.59 -5.03
CA ASP A 123 -6.77 13.06 -4.22
C ASP A 123 -6.45 13.07 -2.73
N PHE A 124 -7.02 14.05 -2.03
CA PHE A 124 -6.84 14.19 -0.58
C PHE A 124 -7.55 13.13 0.27
N ASP A 125 -8.47 12.37 -0.34
CA ASP A 125 -9.18 11.25 0.28
C ASP A 125 -8.63 9.90 -0.20
N SER A 126 -7.54 9.92 -0.96
CA SER A 126 -6.83 8.74 -1.43
C SER A 126 -6.44 7.87 -0.23
N ILE A 127 -6.71 6.57 -0.33
CA ILE A 127 -6.27 5.60 0.67
C ILE A 127 -4.74 5.58 0.81
N LEU A 128 -4.01 6.09 -0.18
CA LEU A 128 -2.55 6.21 -0.22
C LEU A 128 -2.03 7.56 0.30
N HIS A 129 -2.90 8.46 0.75
CA HIS A 129 -2.48 9.71 1.36
C HIS A 129 -2.21 9.47 2.86
N TYR A 130 -1.08 9.98 3.37
CA TYR A 130 -0.85 9.99 4.82
C TYR A 130 -1.95 10.77 5.55
N SER A 131 -2.24 10.38 6.79
CA SER A 131 -3.20 11.11 7.62
C SER A 131 -2.77 12.57 7.78
N ARG A 132 -3.76 13.46 7.89
CA ARG A 132 -3.56 14.89 8.10
C ARG A 132 -3.38 15.22 9.58
#